data_AF-A0A9D9ED15-F1
#
_entry.id   AF-A0A9D9ED15-F1
#
_cell.length_a   1.000
_cell.length_b   1.000
_cell.length_c   1.000
_cell.angle_alpha   90.00
_cell.angle_beta   90.00
_cell.angle_gamma   90.00
#
_symmetry.space_group_name_H-M   'P 1'
#
loop_
_entity.id
_entity.type
_entity.pdbx_description
1 polymer ?
#
loop_
_entity_poly.entity_id
_entity_poly.type
_entity_poly.pdbx_seq_one_letter_code
_entity_poly.pdbx_strand_id
1 'polypeptide(L)' 'MHVDPAGKEKALAMLFNPLGSDIVRTVRLPLYYTGLERTAMIREQEGAAKKYRIDPEDHTVEVTVTIPAGGYTWLVVE' A
#
# COMPACT_ATOMS: atom_id res chain seq x y z
N MET A 1 4.06 8.64 1.34
CA MET A 1 3.48 8.02 0.13
C MET A 1 3.66 8.99 -1.01
N HIS A 2 4.04 8.48 -2.18
CA HIS A 2 4.09 9.24 -3.43
C HIS A 2 3.01 8.73 -4.38
N VAL A 3 2.44 9.60 -5.21
CA VAL A 3 1.33 9.29 -6.13
C VAL A 3 1.67 9.84 -7.51
N ASP A 4 1.51 9.00 -8.53
CA ASP A 4 1.59 9.35 -9.95
C ASP A 4 0.33 8.82 -10.67
N PRO A 5 -0.73 9.64 -10.81
CA PRO A 5 -2.00 9.18 -11.38
C PRO A 5 -1.88 8.82 -12.87
N ALA A 6 -0.89 9.39 -13.57
CA ALA A 6 -0.68 9.17 -15.00
C ALA A 6 0.22 7.95 -15.27
N GLY A 7 1.04 7.54 -14.29
CA GLY A 7 1.92 6.38 -14.36
C GLY A 7 1.18 5.04 -14.40
N LYS A 8 1.94 3.98 -14.73
CA LYS A 8 1.47 2.59 -14.57
C LYS A 8 1.37 2.25 -13.09
N GLU A 9 2.43 2.52 -12.34
CA GLU A 9 2.42 2.47 -10.88
C GLU A 9 1.81 3.77 -10.34
N LYS A 10 0.56 3.69 -9.88
CA LYS A 10 -0.23 4.82 -9.40
C LYS A 10 0.28 5.42 -8.10
N ALA A 11 0.87 4.61 -7.24
CA ALA A 11 1.43 5.08 -5.98
C ALA A 11 2.49 4.14 -5.39
N LEU A 12 3.33 4.72 -4.53
CA LEU A 12 4.29 4.00 -3.71
C LEU A 12 4.20 4.45 -2.24
N ALA A 13 4.06 3.49 -1.34
CA ALA A 13 4.08 3.71 0.10
C ALA A 13 5.18 2.88 0.77
N MET A 14 6.16 3.56 1.35
CA MET A 14 7.21 2.93 2.14
C MET A 14 6.82 2.93 3.63
N LEU A 15 6.96 1.79 4.28
CA LEU A 15 6.58 1.56 5.68
C LEU A 15 7.80 1.10 6.46
N PHE A 16 8.19 1.85 7.48
CA PHE A 16 9.36 1.56 8.32
C PHE A 16 8.93 1.08 9.71
N ASN A 17 9.59 0.04 10.21
CA ASN A 17 9.44 -0.47 11.56
C ASN A 17 10.68 -0.10 12.41
N PRO A 18 10.56 0.86 13.35
CA PRO A 18 11.66 1.22 14.23
C PRO A 18 11.90 0.23 15.39
N LEU A 19 11.03 -0.76 15.59
CA LEU A 19 11.11 -1.68 16.72
C LEU A 19 12.18 -2.75 16.50
N GLY A 20 12.72 -3.29 17.59
CA GLY A 20 13.68 -4.41 17.58
C GLY A 20 13.05 -5.79 17.34
N SER A 21 11.78 -5.85 16.93
CA SER A 21 11.05 -7.07 16.60
C SER A 21 10.21 -6.87 15.34
N ASP A 22 9.95 -7.95 14.62
CA ASP A 22 9.03 -7.94 13.48
C ASP A 22 7.64 -7.50 13.91
N ILE A 23 6.94 -6.80 13.01
CA ILE A 23 5.54 -6.39 13.24
C ILE A 23 4.65 -6.80 12.08
N VAL A 24 3.46 -7.27 12.42
CA VAL A 24 2.34 -7.41 11.48
C VAL A 24 1.33 -6.31 11.77
N ARG A 25 1.00 -5.52 10.74
CA ARG A 25 0.07 -4.39 10.85
C ARG A 25 -0.82 -4.31 9.63
N THR A 26 -2.09 -4.04 9.87
CA THR A 26 -3.02 -3.58 8.84
C THR A 26 -2.90 -2.06 8.75
N VAL A 27 -2.53 -1.56 7.58
CA VAL A 27 -2.45 -0.12 7.29
C VAL A 27 -3.60 0.28 6.38
N ARG A 28 -4.17 1.47 6.62
CA ARG A 28 -5.14 2.10 5.73
C ARG A 28 -4.40 2.98 4.73
N LEU A 29 -4.42 2.59 3.46
CA LEU A 29 -3.74 3.28 2.38
C LEU A 29 -4.72 4.21 1.66
N PRO A 30 -4.55 5.55 1.72
CA PRO A 30 -5.42 6.47 1.01
C PRO A 30 -5.09 6.50 -0.48
N LEU A 31 -6.11 6.30 -1.33
CA LEU A 31 -5.96 6.19 -2.78
C LEU A 31 -6.67 7.33 -3.54
N TYR A 32 -7.22 8.32 -2.85
CA TYR A 32 -8.03 9.39 -3.44
C TYR A 32 -7.39 10.05 -4.67
N TYR A 33 -6.09 10.32 -4.62
CA TYR A 33 -5.37 10.99 -5.71
C TYR A 33 -4.86 10.06 -6.80
N THR A 34 -5.03 8.74 -6.67
CA THR A 34 -4.47 7.77 -7.65
C THR A 34 -5.28 7.68 -8.95
N GLY A 35 -6.50 8.23 -8.98
CA GLY A 35 -7.44 8.05 -10.09
C GLY A 35 -8.13 6.68 -10.12
N LEU A 36 -7.86 5.80 -9.14
CA LEU A 36 -8.54 4.52 -8.98
C LEU A 36 -9.84 4.70 -8.17
N GLU A 37 -10.96 4.19 -8.68
CA GLU A 37 -12.28 4.39 -8.04
C GLU A 37 -12.83 3.15 -7.34
N ARG A 38 -12.69 1.97 -7.95
CA ARG A 38 -13.39 0.75 -7.47
C ARG A 38 -12.46 -0.27 -6.86
N THR A 39 -11.33 -0.50 -7.53
CA THR A 39 -10.37 -1.53 -7.15
C THR A 39 -8.97 -1.06 -7.45
N ALA A 40 -8.02 -1.50 -6.63
CA ALA A 40 -6.60 -1.28 -6.81
C ALA A 40 -5.87 -2.62 -6.86
N MET A 41 -4.85 -2.74 -7.71
CA MET A 41 -3.90 -3.84 -7.63
C MET A 41 -2.76 -3.38 -6.72
N ILE A 42 -2.50 -4.10 -5.64
CA ILE A 42 -1.46 -3.73 -4.68
C ILE A 42 -0.53 -4.93 -4.48
N ARG A 43 0.76 -4.70 -4.65
CA ARG A 43 1.81 -5.68 -4.33
C ARG A 43 2.70 -5.14 -3.21
N GLU A 44 3.18 -6.06 -2.39
CA GLU A 44 4.26 -5.81 -1.44
C GLU A 44 5.59 -6.12 -2.14
N GLN A 45 6.49 -5.15 -2.17
CA GLN A 45 7.77 -5.22 -2.88
C GLN A 45 7.57 -5.74 -4.32
N GLU A 46 8.48 -6.58 -4.82
CA GLU A 46 8.37 -7.24 -6.14
C GLU A 46 7.51 -8.51 -6.13
N GLY A 47 6.66 -8.67 -5.12
CA GLY A 47 5.74 -9.80 -4.98
C GLY A 47 4.55 -9.76 -5.93
N ALA A 48 3.68 -10.76 -5.80
CA ALA A 48 2.45 -10.84 -6.59
C ALA A 48 1.44 -9.76 -6.17
N ALA A 49 0.90 -9.04 -7.16
CA ALA A 49 -0.18 -8.09 -6.93
C ALA A 49 -1.47 -8.80 -6.54
N LYS A 50 -2.14 -8.26 -5.53
CA LYS A 50 -3.45 -8.70 -5.07
C LYS A 50 -4.47 -7.61 -5.36
N LYS A 51 -5.69 -8.02 -5.67
CA LYS A 51 -6.79 -7.10 -5.94
C LYS A 51 -7.47 -6.69 -4.64
N TYR A 52 -7.62 -5.40 -4.43
CA TYR A 52 -8.33 -4.82 -3.30
C TYR A 52 -9.52 -4.00 -3.78
N ARG A 53 -10.59 -3.99 -2.99
CA ARG A 53 -11.72 -3.08 -3.20
C ARG A 53 -11.43 -1.79 -2.46
N ILE A 54 -11.63 -0.66 -3.14
CA ILE A 54 -11.51 0.67 -2.54
C ILE A 54 -12.79 0.95 -1.78
N ASP A 55 -12.66 1.39 -0.55
CA ASP A 55 -13.79 1.87 0.25
C ASP A 55 -14.32 3.17 -0.39
N PRO A 56 -15.59 3.22 -0.81
CA PRO A 56 -16.13 4.38 -1.51
C PRO A 56 -16.37 5.60 -0.59
N GLU A 57 -16.44 5.42 0.72
CA GLU A 57 -16.70 6.49 1.67
C GLU A 57 -15.44 7.31 1.95
N ASP A 58 -14.30 6.64 2.16
CA ASP A 58 -13.05 7.29 2.54
C ASP A 58 -11.91 7.15 1.50
N HIS A 59 -12.15 6.44 0.41
CA HIS A 59 -11.17 6.16 -0.65
C HIS A 59 -9.89 5.51 -0.14
N THR A 60 -10.01 4.61 0.83
CA THR A 60 -8.88 3.84 1.37
C THR A 60 -8.95 2.35 1.02
N VAL A 61 -7.81 1.67 1.19
CA VAL A 61 -7.70 0.21 1.17
C VAL A 61 -6.95 -0.25 2.42
N GLU A 62 -7.44 -1.30 3.07
CA GLU A 62 -6.72 -1.97 4.15
C GLU A 62 -5.76 -3.03 3.62
N VAL A 63 -4.48 -2.91 3.97
CA VAL A 63 -3.42 -3.84 3.56
C VAL A 63 -2.68 -4.33 4.79
N THR A 64 -2.66 -5.65 5.00
CA THR A 64 -1.84 -6.28 6.05
C THR A 64 -0.43 -6.53 5.51
N VAL A 65 0.57 -6.00 6.20
CA VAL A 65 2.00 -6.16 5.86
C VAL A 65 2.77 -6.72 7.05
N THR A 66 3.87 -7.40 6.75
CA THR A 66 4.86 -7.82 7.75
C THR A 66 6.12 -6.99 7.55
N ILE A 67 6.55 -6.26 8.59
CA ILE A 67 7.73 -5.39 8.51
C ILE A 67 8.79 -5.92 9.48
N PRO A 68 10.00 -6.27 8.99
CA PRO A 68 11.05 -6.81 9.83
C PRO A 68 11.55 -5.79 10.87
N ALA A 69 12.13 -6.27 11.96
CA ALA A 69 12.77 -5.45 12.99
C ALA A 69 13.78 -4.46 12.40
N GLY A 70 13.67 -3.17 12.75
CA GLY A 70 14.55 -2.10 12.24
C GLY A 70 14.55 -1.95 10.72
N GLY A 71 13.58 -2.56 10.02
CA GLY A 71 13.55 -2.65 8.57
C GLY A 71 12.34 -1.93 7.96
N TYR A 72 12.16 -2.13 6.67
CA TYR A 72 11.07 -1.53 5.91
C TYR A 72 10.49 -2.50 4.91
N THR A 73 9.28 -2.20 4.45
CA THR A 73 8.66 -2.78 3.26
C THR A 73 8.06 -1.66 2.44
N TRP A 74 7.64 -1.93 1.21
CA TRP A 74 6.91 -0.97 0.39
C TRP A 74 5.76 -1.62 -0.36
N LEU A 75 4.73 -0.83 -0.56
CA LEU A 75 3.56 -1.17 -1.36
C LEU A 75 3.61 -0.40 -2.67
N VAL A 76 3.40 -1.10 -3.78
CA VAL A 76 3.19 -0.50 -5.10
C VAL A 76 1.72 -0.68 -5.47
N VAL A 77 1.07 0.42 -5.84
CA VAL A 77 -0.31 0.46 -6.29
C VAL A 77 -0.33 0.61 -7.81
N GLU A 78 -1.11 -0.20 -8.49
CA GLU A 78 -1.31 -0.24 -9.95
C GLU A 78 -2.81 -0.11 -10.29
#